data_AF-A0A9X5XKS8-F1
#
_entry.id   AF-A0A9X5XKS8-F1
#
_cell.length_a   1.000
_cell.length_b   1.000
_cell.length_c   1.000
_cell.angle_alpha   90.00
_cell.angle_beta   90.00
_cell.angle_gamma   90.00
#
_symmetry.space_group_name_H-M   'P 1'
#
loop_
_entity.id
_entity.type
_entity.pdbx_description
1 polymer ?
#
loop_
_entity_poly.entity_id
_entity_poly.type
_entity_poly.pdbx_seq_one_letter_code
_entity_poly.pdbx_strand_id
1 'polypeptide(L)' 'MTGVTRGIEEGATETREDGTHVLHYLLRFPQPVENVWAAVATSEGLAGWLAAAEVFEPRLGGAVTLRGIGSGRITAW' A
#
# COMPACT_ATOMS: atom_id res chain seq x y z
N MET A 1 -15.43 22.24 6.60
CA MET A 1 -14.59 21.79 5.47
C MET A 1 -14.88 20.32 5.21
N THR A 2 -15.81 20.02 4.33
CA THR A 2 -16.12 18.66 3.88
C THR A 2 -15.17 18.32 2.74
N GLY A 3 -14.10 17.58 3.05
CA GLY A 3 -13.20 17.05 2.01
C GLY A 3 -13.91 15.95 1.25
N VAL A 4 -14.33 16.23 0.02
CA VAL A 4 -14.79 15.20 -0.91
C VAL A 4 -13.55 14.37 -1.29
N THR A 5 -13.44 13.15 -0.78
CA THR A 5 -12.55 12.15 -1.38
C THR A 5 -13.09 11.91 -2.79
N ARG A 6 -12.44 12.52 -3.79
CA ARG A 6 -12.67 12.15 -5.19
C ARG A 6 -12.32 10.66 -5.31
N GLY A 7 -13.11 9.90 -6.07
CA GLY A 7 -12.93 8.45 -6.23
C GLY A 7 -11.52 8.07 -6.68
N ILE A 8 -11.20 6.77 -6.63
CA ILE A 8 -9.90 6.25 -7.06
C ILE A 8 -9.66 6.67 -8.52
N GLU A 9 -8.59 7.44 -8.77
CA GLU A 9 -8.19 7.87 -10.11
C GLU A 9 -7.30 6.77 -10.73
N GLU A 10 -7.65 6.27 -11.92
CA GLU A 10 -6.85 5.28 -12.65
C GLU A 10 -5.87 5.97 -13.62
N GLY A 11 -4.61 5.56 -13.58
CA GLY A 11 -3.57 5.99 -14.51
C GLY A 11 -3.43 5.06 -15.71
N ALA A 12 -2.49 5.39 -16.61
CA ALA A 12 -2.17 4.51 -17.74
C ALA A 12 -1.61 3.17 -17.25
N THR A 13 -2.03 2.08 -17.88
CA THR A 13 -1.40 0.76 -17.66
C THR A 13 -0.09 0.70 -18.41
N GLU A 14 0.98 0.32 -17.72
CA GLU A 14 2.30 0.10 -18.32
C GLU A 14 2.55 -1.40 -18.47
N THR A 15 3.14 -1.85 -19.57
CA THR A 15 3.60 -3.23 -19.74
C THR A 15 5.11 -3.21 -19.87
N ARG A 16 5.80 -3.89 -18.97
CA ARG A 16 7.27 -3.99 -18.94
C ARG A 16 7.75 -5.05 -19.92
N GLU A 17 9.04 -4.98 -20.28
CA GLU A 17 9.67 -5.94 -21.20
C GLU A 17 9.61 -7.39 -20.70
N ASP A 18 9.56 -7.61 -19.39
CA ASP A 18 9.44 -8.93 -18.76
C ASP A 18 7.99 -9.48 -18.74
N GLY A 19 7.04 -8.75 -19.34
CA GLY A 19 5.62 -9.11 -19.37
C GLY A 19 4.83 -8.66 -18.13
N THR A 20 5.46 -7.99 -17.17
CA THR A 20 4.75 -7.44 -16.00
C THR A 20 3.86 -6.27 -16.41
N HIS A 21 2.57 -6.33 -16.03
CA HIS A 21 1.65 -5.20 -16.16
C HIS A 21 1.63 -4.38 -14.86
N VAL A 22 1.88 -3.08 -14.96
CA VAL A 22 1.81 -2.13 -13.84
C VAL A 22 0.52 -1.33 -13.95
N LEU A 23 -0.32 -1.42 -12.92
CA LEU A 23 -1.55 -0.66 -12.79
C LEU A 23 -1.31 0.52 -11.84
N HIS A 24 -1.68 1.73 -12.28
CA HIS A 24 -1.49 2.96 -11.52
C HIS A 24 -2.83 3.43 -10.93
N TYR A 25 -2.87 3.63 -9.62
CA TYR A 25 -4.03 4.18 -8.90
C TYR A 25 -3.60 5.36 -8.03
N LEU A 26 -4.37 6.45 -8.06
CA LEU A 26 -4.16 7.63 -7.22
C LEU A 26 -5.37 7.86 -6.31
N LEU A 27 -5.12 7.87 -5.01
CA LEU A 27 -6.10 8.20 -3.97
C LEU A 27 -5.69 9.51 -3.29
N ARG A 28 -6.63 10.43 -3.15
CA ARG A 28 -6.41 11.72 -2.48
C ARG A 28 -7.09 11.73 -1.12
N PHE A 29 -6.31 11.73 -0.06
CA PHE A 29 -6.81 11.78 1.31
C PHE A 29 -6.71 13.20 1.87
N PRO A 30 -7.77 13.73 2.51
CA PRO A 30 -7.71 14.99 3.24
C PRO A 30 -7.05 14.78 4.62
N GLN A 31 -5.89 14.13 4.65
CA GLN A 31 -5.13 13.78 5.84
C GLN A 31 -3.66 14.16 5.66
N PRO A 32 -2.96 14.53 6.73
CA PRO A 32 -1.49 14.67 6.70
C PRO A 32 -0.83 13.36 6.24
N VAL A 33 0.36 13.49 5.62
CA VAL A 33 1.12 12.34 5.10
C VAL A 33 1.45 11.36 6.23
N GLU A 34 1.72 11.85 7.42
CA GLU A 34 2.08 11.05 8.60
C GLU A 34 0.94 10.10 8.99
N ASN A 35 -0.31 10.55 8.87
CA ASN A 35 -1.48 9.73 9.16
C ASN A 35 -1.68 8.64 8.09
N VAL A 36 -1.48 8.99 6.82
CA VAL A 36 -1.56 8.03 5.70
C VAL A 36 -0.44 7.01 5.82
N TRP A 37 0.78 7.46 6.13
CA TRP A 37 1.94 6.59 6.32
C TRP A 37 1.72 5.62 7.47
N ALA A 38 1.24 6.09 8.63
CA ALA A 38 0.91 5.21 9.75
C ALA A 38 -0.10 4.11 9.35
N ALA A 39 -1.07 4.42 8.47
CA ALA A 39 -2.07 3.47 8.00
C ALA A 39 -1.53 2.40 7.02
N VAL A 40 -0.43 2.66 6.31
CA VAL A 40 0.11 1.74 5.28
C VAL A 40 1.48 1.15 5.63
N ALA A 41 2.17 1.73 6.61
CA ALA A 41 3.55 1.39 6.99
C ALA A 41 3.67 0.85 8.42
N THR A 42 2.56 0.38 9.01
CA THR A 42 2.54 -0.29 10.32
C THR A 42 1.64 -1.52 10.29
N SER A 43 1.92 -2.50 11.15
CA SER A 43 1.08 -3.69 11.31
C SER A 43 -0.35 -3.35 11.70
N GLU A 44 -0.52 -2.42 12.64
CA GLU A 44 -1.80 -1.96 13.16
C GLU A 44 -2.59 -1.21 12.09
N GLY A 45 -1.92 -0.34 11.32
CA GLY A 45 -2.51 0.38 10.21
C GLY A 45 -3.03 -0.56 9.12
N LEU A 46 -2.19 -1.49 8.67
CA LEU A 46 -2.55 -2.47 7.64
C LEU A 46 -3.73 -3.35 8.07
N ALA A 47 -3.75 -3.79 9.33
CA ALA A 47 -4.84 -4.59 9.89
C ALA A 47 -6.18 -3.83 9.92
N GLY A 48 -6.15 -2.50 9.96
CA GLY A 48 -7.35 -1.66 9.99
C GLY A 48 -8.14 -1.62 8.68
N TRP A 49 -7.53 -1.94 7.53
CA TRP A 49 -8.21 -1.81 6.23
C TRP A 49 -7.83 -2.84 5.16
N LEU A 50 -6.63 -3.42 5.20
CA LEU A 50 -6.14 -4.36 4.19
C LEU A 50 -6.18 -5.80 4.68
N ALA A 51 -5.32 -6.13 5.64
CA ALA A 51 -5.18 -7.47 6.21
C ALA A 51 -4.29 -7.43 7.46
N ALA A 52 -4.47 -8.39 8.37
CA ALA A 52 -3.54 -8.57 9.48
C ALA A 52 -2.14 -8.90 8.94
N ALA A 53 -1.15 -8.08 9.31
CA ALA A 53 0.25 -8.34 9.01
C ALA A 53 0.84 -9.26 10.09
N GLU A 54 0.85 -10.57 9.84
CA GLU A 54 1.36 -11.58 10.77
C GLU A 54 2.88 -11.50 10.96
N VAL A 55 3.57 -11.01 9.92
CA VAL A 55 4.98 -10.62 9.97
C VAL A 55 5.11 -9.28 9.27
N PHE A 56 5.83 -8.32 9.88
CA PHE A 56 6.11 -7.03 9.29
C PHE A 56 7.44 -6.46 9.80
N GLU A 57 8.47 -6.53 8.97
CA GLU A 57 9.78 -5.93 9.25
C GLU A 57 9.96 -4.65 8.40
N PRO A 58 9.68 -3.44 8.91
CA PRO A 58 9.64 -2.18 8.14
C PRO A 58 11.04 -1.66 7.77
N ARG A 59 11.74 -2.41 6.92
CA ARG A 59 13.08 -2.09 6.39
C ARG A 59 13.27 -2.76 5.04
N LEU A 60 14.19 -2.23 4.24
CA LEU A 60 14.62 -2.88 3.00
C LEU A 60 15.09 -4.32 3.28
N GLY A 61 14.59 -5.27 2.49
CA GLY A 61 14.82 -6.70 2.67
C GLY A 61 14.04 -7.32 3.84
N GLY A 62 13.22 -6.57 4.56
CA GLY A 62 12.38 -7.08 5.63
C GLY A 62 11.32 -8.05 5.14
N ALA A 63 11.02 -9.07 5.95
CA ALA A 63 9.93 -10.00 5.67
C ALA A 63 8.56 -9.35 5.91
N VAL A 64 7.58 -9.72 5.09
CA VAL A 64 6.17 -9.37 5.29
C VAL A 64 5.28 -10.58 5.02
N THR A 65 4.27 -10.80 5.85
CA THR A 65 3.20 -11.79 5.63
C THR A 65 1.87 -11.16 5.97
N LEU A 66 0.98 -11.08 4.97
CA LEU A 66 -0.38 -10.55 5.10
C LEU A 66 -1.37 -11.70 5.03
N ARG A 67 -2.18 -11.84 6.09
CA ARG A 67 -3.15 -12.93 6.21
C ARG A 67 -4.08 -12.97 5.01
N GLY A 68 -4.17 -14.14 4.37
CA GLY A 68 -5.06 -14.38 3.23
C GLY A 68 -4.61 -13.75 1.90
N ILE A 69 -3.50 -13.01 1.89
CA ILE A 69 -2.93 -12.39 0.67
C ILE A 69 -1.63 -13.10 0.27
N GLY A 70 -0.70 -13.28 1.23
CA GLY A 70 0.55 -13.99 0.97
C GLY A 70 1.74 -13.43 1.74
N SER A 71 2.93 -13.93 1.39
CA SER A 71 4.21 -13.57 2.01
C SER A 71 5.21 -13.06 0.98
N GLY A 72 6.12 -12.19 1.41
CA GLY A 72 7.13 -11.60 0.54
C GLY A 72 8.22 -10.85 1.29
N ARG A 73 8.95 -10.02 0.55
CA ARG A 73 10.02 -9.15 1.07
C ARG A 73 9.79 -7.72 0.63
N ILE A 74 10.10 -6.78 1.50
CA ILE A 74 10.10 -5.35 1.21
C ILE A 74 11.30 -5.04 0.30
N THR A 75 11.03 -4.55 -0.90
CA THR A 75 12.07 -4.21 -1.91
C THR A 75 12.36 -2.71 -2.00
N ALA A 76 11.54 -1.87 -1.35
CA ALA A 76 11.73 -0.43 -1.18
C ALA A 76 11.02 0.03 0.10
N TRP A 77 11.57 1.05 0.77
CA TRP A 77 11.03 1.62 2.01
C TRP A 77 11.30 3.12 2.07
#